data_AF-A0A8T4MYC9-F1
#
_entry.id   AF-A0A8T4MYC9-F1
#
_cell.length_a   1.000
_cell.length_b   1.000
_cell.length_c   1.000
_cell.angle_alpha   90.00
_cell.angle_beta   90.00
_cell.angle_gamma   90.00
#
_symmetry.space_group_name_H-M   'P 1'
#
loop_
_entity.id
_entity.type
_entity.pdbx_description
1 polymer ?
#
loop_
_entity_poly.entity_id
_entity_poly.type
_entity_poly.pdbx_seq_one_letter_code
_entity_poly.pdbx_strand_id
1 'polypeptide(L)'
;MVVYEIDIRKNGLESAFVEDVNLGRELDILRNSGLNPTSLAQNAQLRIQEGILAKVSTKGNYVNGGVLYLRGAPGIVVKDSPFLTDESMLHDAIVTSIRLARNGGFFATPDNRLYESYMQMAQEDASKDPKDRRAIFLPSDKSFEISQKIHPELFRFLLEDVGEQYLNLVRESSLSFLPIWQESLQRYSGTVPKQLWFGNIRDNSSIMGNRELSDKSRTRGVKRII
;
A
#
# COMPACT_ATOMS: atom_id res chain seq x y z
N MET A 1 12.15 -19.04 -11.25
CA MET A 1 13.45 -18.39 -11.02
C MET A 1 13.15 -17.06 -10.39
N VAL A 2 13.50 -16.87 -9.12
CA VAL A 2 13.30 -15.58 -8.45
C VAL A 2 14.41 -14.66 -8.91
N VAL A 3 14.07 -13.58 -9.61
CA VAL A 3 15.05 -12.58 -9.99
C VAL A 3 15.14 -11.59 -8.83
N TYR A 4 16.21 -11.70 -8.06
CA TYR A 4 16.61 -10.68 -7.11
C TYR A 4 17.44 -9.66 -7.84
N GLU A 5 16.89 -8.48 -8.05
CA GLU A 5 17.69 -7.34 -8.46
C GLU A 5 17.58 -6.28 -7.37
N ILE A 6 18.58 -6.25 -6.51
CA ILE A 6 18.74 -5.17 -5.55
C ILE A 6 19.43 -4.03 -6.30
N ASP A 7 18.70 -2.95 -6.61
CA ASP A 7 19.29 -1.74 -7.19
C ASP A 7 19.90 -0.94 -6.03
N ILE A 8 21.05 -1.40 -5.53
CA ILE A 8 21.79 -0.73 -4.45
C ILE A 8 22.50 0.48 -5.06
N ARG A 9 21.97 1.68 -4.84
CA ARG A 9 22.67 2.93 -5.22
C ARG A 9 23.35 3.58 -4.01
N LYS A 10 24.38 4.38 -4.31
CA LYS A 10 25.42 4.96 -3.40
C LYS A 10 24.92 5.69 -2.14
N ASN A 11 23.62 5.87 -1.93
CA ASN A 11 23.07 6.83 -0.97
C ASN A 11 22.60 6.18 0.34
N GLY A 12 22.80 4.87 0.53
CA GLY A 12 22.47 4.17 1.79
C GLY A 12 20.99 3.86 2.00
N LEU A 13 20.14 4.08 0.99
CA LEU A 13 18.77 3.62 0.96
C LEU A 13 18.67 2.55 -0.15
N GLU A 14 18.40 1.31 0.25
CA GLU A 14 18.39 0.14 -0.63
C GLU A 14 16.97 -0.11 -1.13
N SER A 15 16.70 0.01 -2.42
CA SER A 15 15.47 -0.53 -3.02
C SER A 15 15.76 -1.92 -3.62
N ALA A 16 14.92 -2.91 -3.29
CA ALA A 16 15.05 -4.27 -3.83
C ALA A 16 13.77 -4.64 -4.59
N PHE A 17 13.95 -5.20 -5.78
CA PHE A 17 12.87 -5.72 -6.60
C PHE A 17 12.87 -7.23 -6.43
N VAL A 18 11.76 -7.78 -5.97
CA VAL A 18 11.53 -9.22 -5.95
C VAL A 18 10.38 -9.52 -6.89
N GLU A 19 10.71 -10.12 -8.02
CA GLU A 19 9.71 -10.67 -8.92
C GLU A 19 9.52 -12.16 -8.55
N ASP A 20 8.57 -12.42 -7.65
CA ASP A 20 8.10 -13.77 -7.31
C ASP A 20 6.56 -13.84 -7.41
N VAL A 21 6.07 -14.97 -7.88
CA VAL A 21 4.63 -15.29 -7.91
C VAL A 21 4.07 -15.61 -6.52
N ASN A 22 4.93 -15.99 -5.57
CA ASN A 22 4.56 -16.34 -4.20
C ASN A 22 4.93 -15.22 -3.20
N LEU A 23 3.91 -14.50 -2.71
CA LEU A 23 4.07 -13.34 -1.82
C LEU A 23 4.67 -13.71 -0.46
N GLY A 24 4.37 -14.90 0.07
CA GLY A 24 4.90 -15.35 1.36
C GLY A 24 6.40 -15.56 1.29
N ARG A 25 6.85 -16.24 0.22
CA ARG A 25 8.28 -16.46 -0.04
C ARG A 25 9.04 -15.15 -0.27
N GLU A 26 8.43 -14.18 -0.94
CA GLU A 26 9.02 -12.85 -1.10
C GLU A 26 9.29 -12.19 0.26
N LEU A 27 8.31 -12.15 1.16
CA LEU A 27 8.47 -11.52 2.47
C LEU A 27 9.49 -12.26 3.35
N ASP A 28 9.51 -13.59 3.32
CA ASP A 28 10.53 -14.38 4.02
C ASP A 28 11.94 -14.02 3.54
N ILE A 29 12.10 -13.84 2.24
CA ILE A 29 13.42 -13.53 1.67
C ILE A 29 13.83 -12.10 2.00
N LEU A 30 12.89 -11.15 1.99
CA LEU A 30 13.15 -9.79 2.45
C LEU A 30 13.60 -9.78 3.91
N ARG A 31 12.85 -10.45 4.80
CA ARG A 31 13.18 -10.56 6.23
C ARG A 31 14.54 -11.22 6.46
N ASN A 32 14.81 -12.34 5.80
CA ASN A 32 16.10 -13.05 5.90
C ASN A 32 17.27 -12.24 5.34
N SER A 33 17.01 -11.25 4.48
CA SER A 33 18.01 -10.32 3.95
C SER A 33 18.14 -9.04 4.80
N GLY A 34 17.42 -8.93 5.92
CA GLY A 34 17.39 -7.73 6.76
C GLY A 34 16.67 -6.54 6.11
N LEU A 35 15.73 -6.80 5.18
CA LEU A 35 14.97 -5.80 4.44
C LEU A 35 13.52 -5.75 4.92
N ASN A 36 12.99 -4.54 5.13
CA ASN A 36 11.60 -4.30 5.50
C ASN A 36 10.85 -3.50 4.42
N PRO A 37 9.56 -3.79 4.19
CA PRO A 37 8.70 -2.95 3.33
C PRO A 37 8.69 -1.48 3.77
N THR A 38 8.83 -0.55 2.82
CA THR A 38 8.82 0.89 3.08
C THR A 38 7.41 1.45 3.20
N SER A 39 7.26 2.54 3.95
CA SER A 39 6.06 3.38 3.87
C SER A 39 5.93 4.11 2.54
N LEU A 40 4.72 4.64 2.27
CA LEU A 40 4.47 5.41 1.05
C LEU A 40 5.31 6.70 1.04
N ALA A 41 5.45 7.38 2.19
CA ALA A 41 6.37 8.50 2.37
C ALA A 41 7.85 8.11 2.13
N GLN A 42 8.32 7.01 2.71
CA GLN A 42 9.68 6.51 2.47
C GLN A 42 9.91 6.17 0.99
N ASN A 43 8.91 5.59 0.32
CA ASN A 43 8.99 5.27 -1.09
C ASN A 43 8.99 6.53 -1.98
N ALA A 44 8.17 7.52 -1.65
CA ALA A 44 8.20 8.83 -2.31
C ALA A 44 9.57 9.49 -2.16
N GLN A 45 10.15 9.45 -0.96
CA GLN A 45 11.49 9.98 -0.68
C GLN A 45 12.58 9.28 -1.49
N LEU A 46 12.50 7.94 -1.63
CA LEU A 46 13.38 7.15 -2.49
C LEU A 46 13.29 7.62 -3.95
N ARG A 47 12.08 7.77 -4.48
CA ARG A 47 11.86 8.25 -5.86
C ARG A 47 12.39 9.67 -6.08
N ILE A 48 12.25 10.56 -5.10
CA ILE A 48 12.82 11.91 -5.12
C ILE A 48 14.35 11.85 -5.24
N GLN A 49 15.00 10.98 -4.47
CA GLN A 49 16.46 10.90 -4.42
C GLN A 49 17.06 10.16 -5.62
N GLU A 50 16.42 9.09 -6.09
CA GLU A 50 16.91 8.28 -7.21
C GLU A 50 16.49 8.82 -8.58
N GLY A 51 15.42 9.62 -8.62
CA GLY A 51 14.87 10.24 -9.82
C GLY A 51 13.88 9.37 -10.60
N ILE A 52 13.25 9.99 -11.60
CA ILE A 52 12.13 9.39 -12.35
C ILE A 52 12.50 8.18 -13.23
N LEU A 53 13.79 7.99 -13.51
CA LEU A 53 14.30 6.87 -14.33
C LEU A 53 14.70 5.66 -13.48
N ALA A 54 14.64 5.75 -12.16
CA ALA A 54 14.94 4.64 -11.27
C ALA A 54 13.91 3.51 -11.39
N LYS A 55 14.29 2.29 -11.03
CA LYS A 55 13.36 1.15 -11.06
C LYS A 55 12.18 1.34 -10.12
N VAL A 56 12.42 1.95 -8.95
CA VAL A 56 11.38 2.20 -7.93
C VAL A 56 10.33 3.18 -8.46
N SER A 57 10.76 4.11 -9.30
CA SER A 57 9.93 5.07 -10.01
C SER A 57 9.16 4.45 -11.18
N THR A 58 9.72 3.45 -11.87
CA THR A 58 9.18 2.97 -13.16
C THR A 58 8.36 1.68 -13.07
N LYS A 59 8.49 0.88 -12.01
CA LYS A 59 7.72 -0.36 -11.85
C LYS A 59 6.48 -0.22 -10.95
N GLY A 60 6.44 0.81 -10.10
CA GLY A 60 5.44 0.89 -9.02
C GLY A 60 5.68 -0.22 -7.99
N ASN A 61 5.08 -0.15 -6.81
CA ASN A 61 5.38 -1.14 -5.78
C ASN A 61 4.35 -1.21 -4.64
N TYR A 62 4.27 -2.37 -3.99
CA TYR A 62 3.62 -2.48 -2.69
C TYR A 62 4.44 -1.74 -1.62
N VAL A 63 3.72 -1.12 -0.68
CA VAL A 63 4.27 -0.42 0.50
C VAL A 63 3.76 -1.08 1.78
N ASN A 64 4.26 -0.70 2.95
CA ASN A 64 3.86 -1.31 4.21
C ASN A 64 2.37 -1.08 4.54
N GLY A 65 1.81 0.05 4.12
CA GLY A 65 0.44 0.43 4.40
C GLY A 65 -0.61 -0.45 3.72
N GLY A 66 -1.82 -0.37 4.24
CA GLY A 66 -2.96 -1.12 3.75
C GLY A 66 -4.24 -0.30 3.72
N VAL A 67 -5.28 -0.91 3.16
CA VAL A 67 -6.64 -0.39 3.23
C VAL A 67 -7.58 -1.52 3.64
N LEU A 68 -8.48 -1.25 4.56
CA LEU A 68 -9.53 -2.15 4.98
C LEU A 68 -10.87 -1.67 4.46
N TYR A 69 -11.63 -2.61 3.90
CA TYR A 69 -12.97 -2.34 3.41
C TYR A 69 -13.97 -3.23 4.13
N LEU A 70 -15.13 -2.65 4.43
CA LEU A 70 -16.31 -3.36 4.90
C LEU A 70 -17.51 -2.86 4.11
N ARG A 71 -18.39 -3.77 3.69
CA ARG A 71 -19.56 -3.45 2.88
C ARG A 71 -20.43 -2.40 3.57
N GLY A 72 -20.68 -1.29 2.88
CA GLY A 72 -21.53 -0.20 3.40
C GLY A 72 -20.87 0.67 4.46
N ALA A 73 -19.56 0.53 4.66
CA ALA A 73 -18.77 1.33 5.59
C ALA A 73 -17.65 2.07 4.85
N PRO A 74 -17.16 3.22 5.36
CA PRO A 74 -16.03 3.93 4.77
C PRO A 74 -14.77 3.04 4.78
N GLY A 75 -13.92 3.13 3.76
CA GLY A 75 -12.63 2.43 3.82
C GLY A 75 -11.72 3.03 4.89
N ILE A 76 -10.79 2.25 5.42
CA ILE A 76 -9.81 2.70 6.42
C ILE A 76 -8.42 2.46 5.89
N VAL A 77 -7.61 3.51 5.78
CA VAL A 77 -6.19 3.42 5.42
C VAL A 77 -5.37 3.24 6.69
N VAL A 78 -4.38 2.35 6.66
CA VAL A 78 -3.53 2.01 7.81
C VAL A 78 -2.06 2.12 7.45
N LYS A 79 -1.23 2.56 8.40
CA LYS A 79 0.23 2.67 8.22
C LYS A 79 0.88 1.30 8.05
N ASP A 80 0.39 0.30 8.79
CA ASP A 80 0.90 -1.07 8.75
C ASP A 80 -0.22 -2.02 8.34
N SER A 81 -0.06 -2.64 7.18
CA SER A 81 -1.02 -3.59 6.63
C SER A 81 -1.09 -4.83 7.53
N PRO A 82 -2.30 -5.36 7.80
CA PRO A 82 -2.46 -6.60 8.57
C PRO A 82 -1.78 -7.80 7.90
N PHE A 83 -1.57 -7.76 6.57
CA PHE A 83 -0.81 -8.80 5.86
C PHE A 83 0.67 -8.85 6.21
N LEU A 84 1.22 -7.80 6.82
CA LEU A 84 2.63 -7.75 7.22
C LEU A 84 2.83 -8.15 8.68
N THR A 85 1.77 -8.09 9.49
CA THR A 85 1.78 -8.38 10.92
C THR A 85 1.10 -9.72 11.27
N ASP A 86 0.29 -10.29 10.38
CA ASP A 86 -0.35 -11.60 10.53
C ASP A 86 0.01 -12.52 9.35
N GLU A 87 0.96 -13.42 9.59
CA GLU A 87 1.43 -14.39 8.58
C GLU A 87 0.35 -15.36 8.14
N SER A 88 -0.56 -15.73 9.04
CA SER A 88 -1.66 -16.66 8.74
C SER A 88 -2.65 -16.01 7.79
N MET A 89 -3.01 -14.74 8.04
CA MET A 89 -3.88 -13.96 7.16
C MET A 89 -3.25 -13.76 5.79
N LEU A 90 -1.95 -13.45 5.74
CA LEU A 90 -1.23 -13.34 4.47
C LEU A 90 -1.29 -14.64 3.67
N HIS A 91 -1.02 -15.78 4.32
CA HIS A 91 -1.07 -17.08 3.68
C HIS A 91 -2.46 -17.35 3.09
N ASP A 92 -3.51 -17.18 3.89
CA ASP A 92 -4.89 -17.38 3.46
C ASP A 92 -5.30 -16.43 2.33
N ALA A 93 -4.83 -15.18 2.38
CA ALA A 93 -5.08 -14.20 1.34
C ALA A 93 -4.42 -14.59 0.02
N ILE A 94 -3.19 -15.10 0.02
CA ILE A 94 -2.50 -15.58 -1.17
C ILE A 94 -3.24 -16.77 -1.77
N VAL A 95 -3.53 -17.79 -0.95
CA VAL A 95 -4.24 -19.00 -1.39
C VAL A 95 -5.60 -18.63 -1.99
N THR A 96 -6.33 -17.74 -1.33
CA THR A 96 -7.63 -17.26 -1.79
C THR A 96 -7.50 -16.45 -3.08
N SER A 97 -6.55 -15.53 -3.18
CA SER A 97 -6.31 -14.77 -4.41
C SER A 97 -5.93 -15.66 -5.59
N ILE A 98 -5.09 -16.70 -5.40
CA ILE A 98 -4.78 -17.65 -6.48
C ILE A 98 -6.05 -18.40 -6.93
N ARG A 99 -6.89 -18.81 -5.99
CA ARG A 99 -8.16 -19.50 -6.29
C ARG A 99 -9.17 -18.57 -6.98
N LEU A 100 -9.23 -17.31 -6.56
CA LEU A 100 -10.23 -16.34 -6.98
C LEU A 100 -9.80 -15.43 -8.14
N ALA A 101 -8.52 -15.40 -8.51
CA ALA A 101 -7.96 -14.54 -9.57
C ALA A 101 -8.64 -14.74 -10.93
N ARG A 102 -9.27 -15.90 -11.16
CA ARG A 102 -10.05 -16.14 -12.39
C ARG A 102 -11.40 -15.41 -12.42
N ASN A 103 -11.90 -14.94 -11.27
CA ASN A 103 -13.25 -14.38 -11.11
C ASN A 103 -13.25 -12.98 -10.44
N GLY A 104 -12.09 -12.32 -10.36
CA GLY A 104 -11.92 -11.00 -9.72
C GLY A 104 -12.28 -10.99 -8.23
N GLY A 105 -12.17 -12.13 -7.54
CA GLY A 105 -12.53 -12.25 -6.13
C GLY A 105 -11.43 -11.77 -5.19
N PHE A 106 -11.83 -11.35 -3.99
CA PHE A 106 -10.96 -10.85 -2.94
C PHE A 106 -10.95 -11.83 -1.77
N PHE A 107 -9.84 -11.83 -1.04
CA PHE A 107 -9.82 -12.37 0.30
C PHE A 107 -10.69 -11.50 1.21
N ALA A 108 -11.52 -12.15 2.02
CA ALA A 108 -12.29 -11.53 3.08
C ALA A 108 -12.11 -12.34 4.36
N THR A 109 -11.99 -11.66 5.50
CA THR A 109 -11.98 -12.32 6.81
C THR A 109 -13.35 -12.97 7.10
N PRO A 110 -13.41 -13.94 8.03
CA PRO A 110 -14.69 -14.57 8.39
C PRO A 110 -15.71 -13.60 9.01
N ASP A 111 -15.23 -12.55 9.68
CA ASP A 111 -16.03 -11.56 10.40
C ASP A 111 -15.51 -10.11 10.20
N ASN A 112 -16.08 -9.18 10.96
CA ASN A 112 -15.77 -7.74 10.89
C ASN A 112 -14.79 -7.25 11.95
N ARG A 113 -14.28 -8.14 12.83
CA ARG A 113 -13.47 -7.73 14.00
C ARG A 113 -12.22 -6.96 13.59
N LEU A 114 -11.61 -7.38 12.46
CA LEU A 114 -10.47 -6.68 11.90
C LEU A 114 -10.82 -5.22 11.57
N TYR A 115 -11.88 -4.98 10.80
CA TYR A 115 -12.35 -3.63 10.49
C TYR A 115 -12.70 -2.83 11.75
N GLU A 116 -13.45 -3.43 12.69
CA GLU A 116 -13.86 -2.78 13.95
C GLU A 116 -12.65 -2.30 14.77
N SER A 117 -11.60 -3.11 14.85
CA SER A 117 -10.37 -2.74 15.58
C SER A 117 -9.67 -1.53 14.96
N TYR A 118 -9.55 -1.47 13.63
CA TYR A 118 -8.93 -0.34 12.95
C TYR A 118 -9.84 0.89 12.91
N MET A 119 -11.16 0.71 12.91
CA MET A 119 -12.13 1.79 13.07
C MET A 119 -11.95 2.47 14.42
N GLN A 120 -11.82 1.69 15.50
CA GLN A 120 -11.54 2.21 16.83
C GLN A 120 -10.18 2.95 16.86
N MET A 121 -9.12 2.39 16.27
CA MET A 121 -7.82 3.08 16.18
C MET A 121 -7.91 4.42 15.44
N ALA A 122 -8.67 4.49 14.34
CA ALA A 122 -8.85 5.73 13.59
C ALA A 122 -9.61 6.78 14.40
N GLN A 123 -10.58 6.35 15.23
CA GLN A 123 -11.31 7.23 16.14
C GLN A 123 -10.44 7.74 17.29
N GLU A 124 -9.65 6.86 17.92
CA GLU A 124 -8.71 7.22 18.98
C GLU A 124 -7.65 8.23 18.51
N ASP A 125 -7.16 8.03 17.28
CA ASP A 125 -6.11 8.85 16.70
C ASP A 125 -6.62 10.14 16.03
N ALA A 126 -7.94 10.38 16.01
CA ALA A 126 -8.54 11.51 15.31
C ALA A 126 -8.01 12.89 15.76
N SER A 127 -7.60 13.01 17.02
CA SER A 127 -7.02 14.24 17.58
C SER A 127 -5.52 14.40 17.32
N LYS A 128 -4.83 13.35 16.86
CA LYS A 128 -3.39 13.39 16.56
C LYS A 128 -3.15 14.07 15.21
N ASP A 129 -1.93 14.56 15.04
CA ASP A 129 -1.45 15.01 13.74
C ASP A 129 -1.59 13.86 12.71
N PRO A 130 -2.07 14.10 11.48
CA PRO A 130 -2.31 13.04 10.51
C PRO A 130 -1.10 12.13 10.26
N LYS A 131 0.13 12.64 10.35
CA LYS A 131 1.32 11.80 10.13
C LYS A 131 1.61 10.82 11.28
N ASP A 132 1.10 11.13 12.47
CA ASP A 132 1.27 10.35 13.70
C ASP A 132 0.10 9.39 13.97
N ARG A 133 -0.94 9.40 13.11
CA ARG A 133 -2.08 8.47 13.21
C ARG A 133 -1.67 7.09 12.71
N ARG A 134 -2.25 6.05 13.32
CA ARG A 134 -2.11 4.64 12.89
C ARG A 134 -3.07 4.29 11.76
N ALA A 135 -4.25 4.90 11.79
CA ALA A 135 -5.33 4.66 10.82
C ALA A 135 -6.11 5.95 10.53
N ILE A 136 -6.68 6.05 9.32
CA ILE A 136 -7.54 7.18 8.91
C ILE A 136 -8.65 6.70 7.97
N PHE A 137 -9.84 7.29 8.08
CA PHE A 137 -10.94 7.00 7.16
C PHE A 137 -10.67 7.58 5.76
N LEU A 138 -11.06 6.83 4.73
CA LEU A 138 -11.12 7.34 3.37
C LEU A 138 -12.23 8.38 3.24
N PRO A 139 -11.99 9.49 2.53
CA PRO A 139 -12.99 10.54 2.33
C PRO A 139 -14.06 10.16 1.30
N SER A 140 -13.81 9.14 0.49
CA SER A 140 -14.70 8.70 -0.60
C SER A 140 -14.48 7.21 -0.92
N ASP A 141 -15.55 6.57 -1.39
CA ASP A 141 -15.57 5.20 -1.89
C ASP A 141 -15.35 5.09 -3.41
N LYS A 142 -15.28 6.23 -4.10
CA LYS A 142 -14.93 6.36 -5.53
C LYS A 142 -13.47 6.78 -5.68
N SER A 143 -12.94 6.77 -6.90
CA SER A 143 -11.64 7.41 -7.16
C SER A 143 -11.69 8.90 -6.82
N PHE A 144 -10.65 9.42 -6.18
CA PHE A 144 -10.54 10.83 -5.82
C PHE A 144 -9.08 11.29 -5.85
N GLU A 145 -8.85 12.60 -5.74
CA GLU A 145 -7.50 13.18 -5.71
C GLU A 145 -7.07 13.57 -4.30
N ILE A 146 -5.77 13.55 -4.03
CA ILE A 146 -5.19 14.01 -2.77
C ILE A 146 -4.05 15.01 -3.00
N SER A 147 -4.00 16.06 -2.20
CA SER A 147 -2.93 17.07 -2.15
C SER A 147 -2.98 17.85 -0.84
N GLN A 148 -2.12 18.85 -0.64
CA GLN A 148 -2.25 19.79 0.48
C GLN A 148 -3.56 20.61 0.46
N LYS A 149 -4.27 20.65 -0.68
CA LYS A 149 -5.53 21.38 -0.85
C LYS A 149 -6.74 20.45 -0.88
N ILE A 150 -6.58 19.23 -1.39
CA ILE A 150 -7.67 18.25 -1.57
C ILE A 150 -7.41 17.09 -0.62
N HIS A 151 -8.29 16.90 0.37
CA HIS A 151 -8.11 15.90 1.44
C HIS A 151 -6.73 15.96 2.13
N PRO A 152 -6.33 17.12 2.70
CA PRO A 152 -4.99 17.35 3.25
C PRO A 152 -4.61 16.38 4.37
N GLU A 153 -5.58 15.93 5.18
CA GLU A 153 -5.31 14.96 6.24
C GLU A 153 -4.81 13.62 5.68
N LEU A 154 -5.49 13.09 4.65
CA LEU A 154 -5.09 11.83 4.02
C LEU A 154 -3.75 11.99 3.28
N PHE A 155 -3.54 13.14 2.61
CA PHE A 155 -2.27 13.44 1.96
C PHE A 155 -1.11 13.42 2.96
N ARG A 156 -1.26 14.12 4.10
CA ARG A 156 -0.27 14.16 5.17
C ARG A 156 -0.11 12.82 5.90
N PHE A 157 -1.18 12.04 6.05
CA PHE A 157 -1.09 10.68 6.57
C PHE A 157 -0.24 9.77 5.67
N LEU A 158 -0.44 9.83 4.35
CA LEU A 158 0.22 8.92 3.39
C LEU A 158 1.66 9.34 3.08
N LEU A 159 1.88 10.62 2.82
CA LEU A 159 3.13 11.17 2.29
C LEU A 159 3.91 12.02 3.30
N GLU A 160 3.37 12.21 4.51
CA GLU A 160 4.04 12.92 5.59
C GLU A 160 4.56 14.29 5.11
N ASP A 161 5.79 14.64 5.48
CA ASP A 161 6.38 15.93 5.14
C ASP A 161 7.02 15.94 3.72
N VAL A 162 7.02 14.80 2.99
CA VAL A 162 7.66 14.68 1.67
C VAL A 162 6.71 14.88 0.48
N GLY A 163 5.40 15.00 0.75
CA GLY A 163 4.37 15.01 -0.30
C GLY A 163 4.53 16.10 -1.36
N GLU A 164 4.82 17.35 -0.96
CA GLU A 164 4.99 18.46 -1.90
C GLU A 164 6.23 18.30 -2.78
N GLN A 165 7.33 17.80 -2.21
CA GLN A 165 8.54 17.50 -2.98
C GLN A 165 8.26 16.41 -4.02
N TYR A 166 7.43 15.42 -3.66
CA TYR A 166 7.05 14.35 -4.57
C TYR A 166 6.15 14.86 -5.70
N LEU A 167 5.14 15.68 -5.39
CA LEU A 167 4.28 16.31 -6.42
C LEU A 167 5.11 17.13 -7.42
N ASN A 168 6.11 17.88 -6.94
CA ASN A 168 7.03 18.62 -7.79
C ASN A 168 7.87 17.70 -8.70
N LEU A 169 8.35 16.57 -8.18
CA LEU A 169 9.10 15.57 -8.96
C LEU A 169 8.26 15.05 -10.13
N VAL A 170 7.00 14.70 -9.87
CA VAL A 170 6.10 14.11 -10.87
C VAL A 170 5.39 15.15 -11.73
N ARG A 171 5.54 16.43 -11.41
CA ARG A 171 4.91 17.58 -12.08
C ARG A 171 3.38 17.54 -12.06
N GLU A 172 2.83 17.04 -10.96
CA GLU A 172 1.38 16.94 -10.74
C GLU A 172 0.95 17.88 -9.61
N SER A 173 -0.32 18.31 -9.63
CA SER A 173 -0.90 19.12 -8.55
C SER A 173 -1.57 18.29 -7.45
N SER A 174 -1.83 17.00 -7.74
CA SER A 174 -2.45 16.04 -6.84
C SER A 174 -2.08 14.61 -7.26
N LEU A 175 -2.34 13.63 -6.40
CA LEU A 175 -2.26 12.21 -6.74
C LEU A 175 -3.67 11.61 -6.75
N SER A 176 -3.94 10.70 -7.68
CA SER A 176 -5.17 9.91 -7.62
C SER A 176 -5.06 8.81 -6.57
N PHE A 177 -6.11 8.64 -5.77
CA PHE A 177 -6.34 7.49 -4.91
C PHE A 177 -7.44 6.61 -5.51
N LEU A 178 -7.17 5.32 -5.69
CA LEU A 178 -8.06 4.34 -6.32
C LEU A 178 -8.51 3.29 -5.29
N PRO A 179 -9.68 3.46 -4.63
CA PRO A 179 -10.20 2.47 -3.69
C PRO A 179 -10.90 1.31 -4.42
N ILE A 180 -11.26 0.26 -3.67
CA ILE A 180 -12.23 -0.74 -4.15
C ILE A 180 -13.61 -0.07 -4.24
N TRP A 181 -14.31 -0.28 -5.34
CA TRP A 181 -15.70 0.14 -5.50
C TRP A 181 -16.64 -0.67 -4.59
N GLN A 182 -17.53 0.00 -3.86
CA GLN A 182 -18.42 -0.64 -2.87
C GLN A 182 -19.35 -1.70 -3.48
N GLU A 183 -19.69 -1.58 -4.76
CA GLU A 183 -20.46 -2.57 -5.50
C GLU A 183 -19.72 -3.92 -5.57
N SER A 184 -18.39 -3.89 -5.65
CA SER A 184 -17.57 -5.09 -5.63
C SER A 184 -17.57 -5.77 -4.26
N LEU A 185 -17.92 -5.05 -3.18
CA LEU A 185 -17.93 -5.56 -1.82
C LEU A 185 -19.23 -6.27 -1.45
N GLN A 186 -20.28 -6.18 -2.27
CA GLN A 186 -21.63 -6.67 -1.93
C GLN A 186 -21.68 -8.17 -1.59
N ARG A 187 -20.78 -8.96 -2.20
CA ARG A 187 -20.67 -10.42 -2.01
C ARG A 187 -19.84 -10.87 -0.82
N TYR A 188 -19.26 -9.95 -0.05
CA TYR A 188 -18.44 -10.29 1.12
C TYR A 188 -19.16 -9.86 2.41
N SER A 189 -19.14 -10.76 3.39
CA SER A 189 -19.73 -10.53 4.73
C SER A 189 -18.72 -10.04 5.75
N GLY A 190 -17.42 -10.23 5.50
CA GLY A 190 -16.33 -9.84 6.39
C GLY A 190 -15.48 -8.70 5.85
N THR A 191 -14.39 -8.41 6.55
CA THR A 191 -13.42 -7.37 6.17
C THR A 191 -12.63 -7.80 4.93
N VAL A 192 -12.49 -6.91 3.95
CA VAL A 192 -11.61 -7.11 2.78
C VAL A 192 -10.34 -6.26 2.98
N PRO A 193 -9.24 -6.84 3.50
CA PRO A 193 -7.96 -6.14 3.58
C PRO A 193 -7.25 -6.11 2.23
N LYS A 194 -6.55 -5.01 1.97
CA LYS A 194 -5.69 -4.78 0.80
C LYS A 194 -4.37 -4.18 1.23
N GLN A 195 -3.30 -4.51 0.49
CA GLN A 195 -2.03 -3.80 0.62
C GLN A 195 -2.02 -2.62 -0.34
N LEU A 196 -1.55 -1.47 0.13
CA LEU A 196 -1.42 -0.30 -0.73
C LEU A 196 -0.36 -0.53 -1.80
N TRP A 197 -0.69 -0.11 -3.02
CA TRP A 197 0.24 -0.06 -4.15
C TRP A 197 0.49 1.37 -4.56
N PHE A 198 1.76 1.74 -4.70
CA PHE A 198 2.18 3.03 -5.22
C PHE A 198 2.55 2.89 -6.69
N GLY A 199 1.69 3.40 -7.57
CA GLY A 199 1.80 3.37 -9.02
C GLY A 199 3.13 3.91 -9.52
N ASN A 200 3.55 3.45 -10.70
CA ASN A 200 4.76 4.00 -11.31
C ASN A 200 4.53 5.47 -11.72
N ILE A 201 5.62 6.21 -11.90
CA ILE A 201 5.59 7.63 -12.24
C ILE A 201 5.06 7.89 -13.65
N ARG A 202 5.19 6.92 -14.57
CA ARG A 202 4.70 7.05 -15.96
C ARG A 202 3.19 6.88 -16.08
N ASP A 203 2.57 6.21 -15.12
CA ASP A 203 1.14 5.93 -15.01
C ASP A 203 0.53 6.74 -13.85
N ASN A 204 0.86 8.04 -13.80
CA ASN A 204 0.28 9.05 -12.91
C ASN A 204 0.55 8.90 -11.40
N SER A 205 1.51 8.06 -10.98
CA SER A 205 1.87 7.90 -9.56
C SER A 205 0.69 7.63 -8.61
N SER A 206 -0.35 6.95 -9.09
CA SER A 206 -1.58 6.76 -8.32
C SER A 206 -1.35 5.86 -7.09
N ILE A 207 -2.11 6.12 -6.03
CA ILE A 207 -2.16 5.28 -4.84
C ILE A 207 -3.34 4.35 -4.97
N MET A 208 -3.11 3.04 -4.97
CA MET A 208 -4.14 2.04 -5.24
C MET A 208 -4.41 1.21 -3.99
N GLY A 209 -5.64 1.27 -3.49
CA GLY A 209 -6.19 0.37 -2.48
C GLY A 209 -6.93 -0.82 -3.09
N ASN A 210 -7.02 -0.92 -4.41
CA ASN A 210 -7.79 -1.95 -5.12
C ASN A 210 -6.96 -3.02 -5.82
N ARG A 211 -5.62 -2.95 -5.78
CA ARG A 211 -4.77 -3.88 -6.52
C ARG A 211 -4.86 -5.31 -5.96
N GLU A 212 -4.74 -6.29 -6.85
CA GLU A 212 -4.72 -7.71 -6.49
C GLU A 212 -3.36 -8.13 -5.96
N LEU A 213 -3.35 -8.78 -4.80
CA LEU A 213 -2.15 -9.38 -4.23
C LEU A 213 -1.50 -10.43 -5.14
N SER A 214 -2.22 -10.96 -6.14
CA SER A 214 -1.77 -12.03 -7.05
C SER A 214 -1.07 -11.57 -8.33
N ASP A 215 -1.02 -10.27 -8.65
CA ASP A 215 -0.47 -9.76 -9.92
C ASP A 215 0.99 -10.19 -10.14
N LYS A 216 1.39 -10.57 -11.36
CA LYS A 216 2.66 -11.29 -11.65
C LYS A 216 3.90 -10.38 -11.73
N SER A 217 3.73 -9.06 -11.80
CA SER A 217 4.81 -8.06 -11.89
C SER A 217 4.97 -7.30 -10.57
N ARG A 218 5.18 -8.03 -9.47
CA ARG A 218 5.28 -7.40 -8.15
C ARG A 218 6.63 -6.74 -7.97
N THR A 219 6.58 -5.63 -7.27
CA THR A 219 7.75 -4.95 -6.77
C THR A 219 7.38 -4.49 -5.37
N ARG A 220 8.32 -4.55 -4.43
CA ARG A 220 8.19 -3.99 -3.10
C ARG A 220 9.22 -2.89 -2.92
N GLY A 221 8.80 -1.76 -2.38
CA GLY A 221 9.76 -0.81 -1.84
C GLY A 221 10.27 -1.40 -0.53
N VAL A 222 11.58 -1.51 -0.36
CA VAL A 222 12.17 -2.01 0.88
C VAL A 222 13.27 -1.08 1.38
N LYS A 223 13.71 -1.30 2.62
CA LYS A 223 14.85 -0.63 3.25
C LYS A 223 15.54 -1.60 4.22
N ARG A 224 16.86 -1.53 4.35
CA ARG A 224 17.61 -2.33 5.33
C ARG A 224 17.33 -1.90 6.77
N ILE A 225 17.26 -2.88 7.66
CA ILE A 225 17.28 -2.69 9.11
C ILE A 225 18.72 -2.38 9.53
N ILE A 226 18.97 -1.19 10.08
CA ILE A 226 20.26 -0.80 10.68
C ILE A 226 20.16 -1.00 12.19
#